data_AF-A0A257M7Q1-F1
#
_entry.id   AF-A0A257M7Q1-F1
#
_cell.length_a   1.000
_cell.length_b   1.000
_cell.length_c   1.000
_cell.angle_alpha   90.00
_cell.angle_beta   90.00
_cell.angle_gamma   90.00
#
_symmetry.space_group_name_H-M   'P 1'
#
loop_
_entity.id
_entity.type
_entity.pdbx_description
1 polymer ?
#
loop_
_entity_poly.entity_id
_entity_poly.type
_entity_poly.pdbx_seq_one_letter_code
_entity_poly.pdbx_strand_id
1 'polypeptide(L)' 'MTTILDLAPVLGEITGSVQSGLAAIGAGLGIGLIGAKAAEATGRNPGASGAILTLSIILAALVEGAFFVAALVK' A
#
# COMPACT_ATOMS: atom_id res chain seq x y z
N MET A 1 25.75 -10.09 -32.89
CA MET A 1 26.05 -9.80 -31.47
C MET A 1 25.01 -8.82 -30.95
N THR A 2 23.74 -9.26 -30.82
CA THR A 2 22.61 -8.40 -30.40
C THR A 2 21.50 -9.15 -29.66
N THR A 3 21.54 -10.48 -29.53
CA THR A 3 20.41 -11.25 -29.00
C THR A 3 20.36 -11.42 -27.47
N ILE A 4 21.44 -11.10 -26.74
CA ILE A 4 21.51 -11.29 -25.26
C ILE A 4 21.35 -9.96 -24.49
N LEU A 5 21.68 -8.82 -25.11
CA LEU A 5 21.56 -7.49 -24.49
C LEU A 5 20.13 -6.92 -24.51
N ASP A 6 19.28 -7.34 -25.45
CA ASP A 6 17.88 -6.89 -25.58
C ASP A 6 16.92 -7.48 -24.53
N LEU A 7 17.33 -8.49 -23.76
CA LEU A 7 16.47 -9.14 -22.77
C LEU A 7 16.52 -8.45 -21.39
N ALA A 8 17.59 -7.71 -21.11
CA ALA A 8 17.75 -6.94 -19.88
C ALA A 8 16.61 -5.94 -19.61
N PRO A 9 16.14 -5.13 -20.58
CA PRO A 9 15.00 -4.23 -20.34
C PRO A 9 13.70 -5.00 -20.06
N VAL A 10 13.46 -6.11 -20.76
CA VAL A 10 12.26 -6.94 -20.55
C VAL A 10 12.24 -7.55 -19.15
N LEU A 11 13.38 -8.06 -18.67
CA LEU A 11 13.49 -8.59 -17.31
C LEU A 11 13.30 -7.50 -16.26
N GLY A 12 13.83 -6.29 -16.47
CA GLY A 12 13.65 -5.14 -15.60
C GLY A 12 12.18 -4.72 -15.46
N GLU A 13 11.43 -4.70 -16.56
CA GLU A 13 10.00 -4.39 -16.57
C GLU A 13 9.17 -5.43 -15.79
N ILE A 14 9.49 -6.72 -15.96
CA ILE A 14 8.81 -7.80 -15.24
C ILE A 14 9.06 -7.67 -13.74
N THR A 15 10.31 -7.45 -13.31
CA THR A 15 10.65 -7.30 -11.89
C THR A 15 9.98 -6.07 -11.27
N GLY A 16 9.95 -4.93 -11.97
CA GLY A 16 9.29 -3.71 -11.49
C GLY A 16 7.76 -3.86 -11.37
N SER A 17 7.16 -4.62 -12.29
CA SER A 17 5.72 -4.91 -12.26
C SER A 17 5.33 -5.81 -11.08
N VAL A 18 6.15 -6.81 -10.76
CA VAL A 18 5.92 -7.69 -9.60
C VAL A 18 6.10 -6.95 -8.29
N GLN A 19 7.13 -6.11 -8.17
CA GLN A 19 7.39 -5.29 -6.98
C GLN A 19 6.23 -4.35 -6.68
N SER A 20 5.77 -3.59 -7.68
CA SER A 20 4.63 -2.66 -7.52
C SER A 20 3.32 -3.38 -7.22
N GLY A 21 3.08 -4.54 -7.86
CA GLY A 21 1.91 -5.39 -7.57
C GLY A 21 1.88 -5.90 -6.13
N LEU A 22 3.01 -6.40 -5.61
CA LEU A 22 3.11 -6.85 -4.22
C LEU A 22 2.96 -5.69 -3.22
N ALA A 23 3.55 -4.53 -3.52
CA ALA A 23 3.38 -3.33 -2.71
C ALA A 23 1.89 -2.91 -2.64
N ALA A 24 1.17 -2.94 -3.78
CA ALA A 24 -0.24 -2.60 -3.83
C ALA A 24 -1.11 -3.56 -3.02
N ILE A 25 -0.82 -4.88 -3.07
CA ILE A 25 -1.52 -5.88 -2.26
C ILE A 25 -1.31 -5.61 -0.76
N GLY A 26 -0.07 -5.37 -0.34
CA GLY A 26 0.24 -5.06 1.06
C GLY A 26 -0.47 -3.79 1.55
N ALA A 27 -0.46 -2.73 0.73
CA ALA A 27 -1.11 -1.46 1.06
C ALA A 27 -2.63 -1.60 1.15
N GLY A 28 -3.25 -2.27 0.17
CA GLY A 28 -4.70 -2.50 0.14
C GLY A 28 -5.19 -3.30 1.35
N LEU A 29 -4.45 -4.35 1.75
CA LEU A 29 -4.77 -5.12 2.96
C LEU A 29 -4.60 -4.27 4.23
N GLY A 30 -3.53 -3.49 4.33
CA GLY A 30 -3.29 -2.60 5.48
C GLY A 30 -4.40 -1.56 5.67
N ILE A 31 -4.73 -0.83 4.61
CA ILE A 31 -5.79 0.20 4.62
C ILE A 31 -7.15 -0.44 4.89
N GLY A 32 -7.45 -1.59 4.27
CA GLY A 32 -8.69 -2.33 4.49
C GLY A 32 -8.89 -2.74 5.96
N LEU A 33 -7.83 -3.22 6.61
CA LEU A 33 -7.86 -3.56 8.04
C LEU A 33 -8.06 -2.34 8.94
N ILE A 34 -7.38 -1.23 8.64
CA ILE A 34 -7.57 0.04 9.36
C ILE A 34 -9.03 0.49 9.27
N GLY A 35 -9.60 0.50 8.06
CA GLY A 35 -10.99 0.90 7.84
C GLY A 35 -11.98 0.00 8.58
N ALA A 36 -11.80 -1.33 8.50
CA ALA A 36 -12.66 -2.28 9.21
C ALA A 36 -12.64 -2.07 10.73
N LYS A 37 -11.46 -1.87 11.32
CA LYS A 37 -11.31 -1.65 12.76
C LYS A 37 -11.79 -0.27 13.20
N ALA A 38 -11.61 0.76 12.38
CA ALA A 38 -12.16 2.09 12.62
C ALA A 38 -13.70 2.07 12.64
N ALA A 39 -14.32 1.35 11.70
CA ALA A 39 -15.78 1.18 11.66
C ALA A 39 -16.30 0.42 12.89
N GLU A 40 -15.66 -0.70 13.26
CA GLU A 40 -16.00 -1.47 14.47
C GLU A 40 -15.88 -0.62 15.75
N ALA A 41 -14.78 0.11 15.89
CA ALA A 41 -14.54 0.98 17.05
C ALA A 41 -15.55 2.14 17.11
N THR A 42 -15.88 2.75 15.97
CA THR A 42 -16.85 3.83 15.90
C THR A 42 -18.26 3.35 16.25
N GLY A 43 -18.66 2.17 15.77
CA GLY A 43 -19.95 1.57 16.10
C GLY A 43 -20.08 1.25 17.59
N ARG A 44 -18.99 0.80 18.24
CA ARG A 44 -18.98 0.54 19.69
C ARG A 44 -18.90 1.81 20.54
N ASN A 45 -18.26 2.86 20.04
CA ASN A 45 -18.11 4.11 20.76
C ASN A 45 -18.36 5.34 19.87
N PRO A 46 -19.63 5.68 19.58
CA PRO A 46 -19.97 6.75 18.64
C PRO A 46 -19.45 8.13 19.03
N GLY A 47 -19.34 8.40 20.35
CA GLY A 47 -18.83 9.66 20.89
C GLY A 47 -17.35 9.91 20.61
N ALA A 48 -16.57 8.87 20.24
CA ALA A 48 -15.16 8.99 19.88
C ALA A 48 -14.91 8.96 18.36
N SER A 49 -15.95 9.02 17.52
CA SER A 49 -15.86 8.94 16.05
C SER A 49 -14.82 9.89 15.46
N GLY A 50 -14.74 11.14 15.92
CA GLY A 50 -13.75 12.12 15.45
C GLY A 50 -12.31 11.69 15.72
N ALA A 51 -12.01 11.23 16.94
CA ALA A 51 -10.67 10.76 17.31
C ALA A 51 -10.27 9.48 16.54
N ILE A 52 -11.22 8.56 16.35
CA ILE A 52 -11.01 7.33 15.57
C ILE A 52 -10.75 7.67 14.10
N LEU A 53 -11.51 8.60 13.51
CA LEU A 53 -11.29 9.08 12.15
C LEU A 53 -9.88 9.67 11.99
N THR A 54 -9.48 10.58 12.87
CA THR A 54 -8.14 11.19 12.83
C THR A 54 -7.05 10.12 12.90
N LEU A 55 -7.14 9.17 13.83
CA LEU A 55 -6.17 8.08 13.95
C LEU A 55 -6.15 7.22 12.68
N SER A 56 -7.31 6.86 12.14
CA SER A 56 -7.42 6.02 10.94
C SER A 56 -6.79 6.66 9.71
N ILE A 57 -6.94 7.97 9.52
CA ILE A 57 -6.30 8.70 8.41
C ILE A 57 -4.79 8.74 8.57
N ILE A 58 -4.27 8.96 9.78
CA ILE A 58 -2.82 8.95 10.04
C ILE A 58 -2.23 7.57 9.72
N LEU A 59 -2.91 6.50 10.15
CA LEU A 59 -2.47 5.14 9.88
C LEU A 59 -2.56 4.80 8.39
N ALA A 60 -3.63 5.21 7.71
CA ALA A 60 -3.78 5.02 6.26
C ALA A 60 -2.68 5.75 5.49
N ALA A 61 -2.37 7.00 5.87
CA ALA A 61 -1.29 7.78 5.28
C ALA A 61 0.09 7.12 5.50
N LEU A 62 0.32 6.49 6.64
CA LEU A 62 1.56 5.75 6.90
C LEU A 62 1.68 4.51 5.99
N VAL A 63 0.57 3.81 5.74
CA VAL A 63 0.53 2.70 4.78
C VAL A 63 0.78 3.19 3.35
N GLU A 64 0.17 4.29 2.94
CA GLU A 64 0.42 4.90 1.62
C GLU A 64 1.88 5.36 1.47
N GLY A 65 2.46 5.96 2.52
CA GLY A 65 3.88 6.33 2.53
C GLY A 65 4.79 5.12 2.30
N ALA A 66 4.52 4.01 2.99
CA ALA A 66 5.26 2.76 2.79
C ALA A 66 5.06 2.18 1.38
N PHE A 67 3.85 2.27 0.83
CA PHE A 67 3.56 1.88 -0.56
C PHE A 67 4.40 2.66 -1.56
N PHE A 68 4.46 3.99 -1.45
CA PHE A 68 5.23 4.81 -2.37
C PHE A 68 6.72 4.48 -2.34
N VAL A 69 7.28 4.26 -1.14
CA VAL A 69 8.68 3.81 -1.01
C VAL A 69 8.87 2.45 -1.68
N ALA A 70 7.99 1.48 -1.44
CA ALA A 70 8.13 0.15 -2.01
C ALA A 70 7.87 0.09 -3.53
N ALA A 71 6.93 0.89 -4.06
CA ALA A 71 6.49 0.81 -5.44
C ALA A 71 7.29 1.71 -6.40
N LEU A 72 7.86 2.82 -5.91
CA LEU A 72 8.55 3.81 -6.75
C LEU A 72 10.07 3.73 -6.69
N VAL A 73 10.65 3.07 -5.69
CA VAL A 73 12.08 2.80 -5.64
C VAL A 73 12.43 1.81 -6.76
N LYS A 74 13.24 2.29 -7.72
CA LYS A 74 13.75 1.54 -8.87
C LYS A 74 15.20 1.13 -8.64
#